data_AF-A0A9P7SYI2-F1
#
_entry.id   AF-A0A9P7SYI2-F1
#
_cell.length_a   1.000
_cell.length_b   1.000
_cell.length_c   1.000
_cell.angle_alpha   90.00
_cell.angle_beta   90.00
_cell.angle_gamma   90.00
#
_symmetry.space_group_name_H-M   'P 1'
#
loop_
_entity.id
_entity.type
_entity.pdbx_description
1 polymer ?
#
loop_
_entity_poly.entity_id
_entity_poly.type
_entity_poly.pdbx_seq_one_letter_code
_entity_poly.pdbx_strand_id
1 'polypeptide(L)' 'MDMREMVDRVKAGKTPYGESRLSPYLQGVAARQSRYSALFFSTVPWFNFVNHNQHGVDTAKYYQQAERELEAERSGKSS' A
#
# COMPACT_ATOMS: atom_id res chain seq x y z
N MET A 1 4.85 5.70 2.03
CA MET A 1 5.41 4.80 1.00
C MET A 1 5.41 5.52 -0.32
N ASP A 2 6.45 5.29 -1.11
CA ASP A 2 6.72 5.99 -2.36
C ASP A 2 6.06 5.29 -3.57
N MET A 3 5.79 6.03 -4.65
CA MET A 3 5.20 5.49 -5.88
C MET A 3 6.04 4.35 -6.45
N ARG A 4 7.37 4.49 -6.45
CA ARG A 4 8.29 3.47 -6.96
C ARG A 4 8.17 2.16 -6.19
N GLU A 5 8.20 2.24 -4.87
CA GLU A 5 8.08 1.07 -3.99
C GLU A 5 6.78 0.30 -4.24
N MET A 6 5.67 1.03 -4.39
CA MET A 6 4.35 0.44 -4.65
C MET A 6 4.29 -0.26 -6.00
N VAL A 7 4.83 0.38 -7.04
CA VAL A 7 4.89 -0.16 -8.39
C VAL A 7 5.76 -1.41 -8.43
N ASP A 8 6.92 -1.39 -7.80
CA ASP A 8 7.83 -2.55 -7.73
C ASP A 8 7.15 -3.75 -7.05
N ARG A 9 6.37 -3.51 -5.98
CA ARG A 9 5.56 -4.56 -5.34
C ARG A 9 4.49 -5.12 -6.27
N VAL A 10 3.77 -4.25 -6.98
CA VAL A 10 2.74 -4.65 -7.94
C VAL A 10 3.33 -5.45 -9.09
N LYS A 11 4.47 -5.02 -9.68
CA LYS A 11 5.20 -5.77 -10.71
C LYS A 11 5.61 -7.15 -10.21
N ALA A 12 5.95 -7.28 -8.94
CA ALA A 12 6.25 -8.55 -8.29
C ALA A 12 5.01 -9.39 -7.90
N GLY A 13 3.81 -8.99 -8.33
CA GLY A 13 2.54 -9.68 -8.03
C GLY A 13 2.09 -9.55 -6.57
N LYS A 14 2.67 -8.62 -5.81
CA LYS A 14 2.34 -8.40 -4.39
C LYS A 14 1.34 -7.26 -4.25
N THR A 15 0.59 -7.26 -3.15
CA THR A 15 -0.26 -6.13 -2.82
C THR A 15 0.60 -4.89 -2.47
N PRO A 16 0.11 -3.67 -2.80
CA PRO A 16 0.85 -2.43 -2.55
C PRO A 16 1.14 -2.22 -1.04
N TYR A 17 0.17 -2.53 -0.18
CA TYR A 17 0.26 -2.33 1.27
C TYR A 17 0.57 -3.61 2.07
N GLY A 18 0.99 -4.68 1.40
CA GLY A 18 1.22 -5.98 2.03
C GLY A 18 -0.06 -6.73 2.39
N GLU A 19 0.12 -7.90 2.99
CA GLU A 19 -0.97 -8.80 3.36
C GLU A 19 -1.12 -8.86 4.88
N SER A 20 -2.34 -9.16 5.33
CA SER A 20 -2.68 -9.25 6.74
C SER A 20 -3.33 -10.58 7.04
N ARG A 21 -3.01 -11.12 8.22
CA ARG A 21 -3.64 -12.33 8.76
C ARG A 21 -4.99 -12.03 9.43
N LEU A 22 -5.35 -10.75 9.56
CA LEU A 22 -6.60 -10.31 10.16
C LEU A 22 -7.74 -10.33 9.16
N SER A 23 -8.95 -10.58 9.64
CA SER A 23 -10.17 -10.43 8.83
C SER A 23 -10.32 -8.98 8.33
N PRO A 24 -11.02 -8.75 7.21
CA PRO A 24 -11.27 -7.38 6.72
C PRO A 24 -11.92 -6.46 7.76
N TYR A 25 -12.79 -7.01 8.61
CA TYR A 25 -13.38 -6.27 9.72
C TYR A 25 -12.31 -5.77 10.71
N LEU A 26 -11.43 -6.65 11.17
CA LEU A 26 -10.36 -6.31 12.12
C LEU A 26 -9.31 -5.37 11.51
N GLN A 27 -9.01 -5.50 10.22
CA GLN A 27 -8.18 -4.53 9.50
C GLN A 27 -8.84 -3.13 9.54
N GLY A 28 -10.15 -3.05 9.34
CA GLY A 28 -10.90 -1.80 9.46
C GLY A 28 -10.94 -1.24 10.88
N VAL A 29 -10.96 -2.09 11.91
CA VAL A 29 -10.82 -1.63 13.31
C VAL A 29 -9.43 -1.06 13.55
N ALA A 30 -8.37 -1.77 13.13
CA ALA A 30 -6.99 -1.34 13.27
C ALA A 30 -6.72 -0.01 12.54
N ALA A 31 -7.24 0.15 11.33
CA ALA A 31 -7.12 1.39 10.56
C ALA A 31 -7.74 2.58 11.32
N ARG A 32 -8.94 2.42 11.90
CA ARG A 32 -9.61 3.50 12.64
C ARG A 32 -8.91 3.87 13.94
N GLN A 33 -8.37 2.89 14.67
CA GLN A 33 -7.66 3.13 15.94
C GLN A 33 -6.30 3.78 15.75
N SER A 34 -5.61 3.46 14.65
CA SER A 34 -4.29 4.02 14.36
C SER A 34 -4.33 5.30 13.50
N ARG A 35 -5.47 5.60 12.86
CA ARG A 35 -5.62 6.83 12.06
C ARG A 35 -5.53 8.06 12.96
N TYR A 36 -4.55 8.92 12.66
CA TYR A 36 -4.24 10.15 13.41
C TYR A 36 -3.70 9.95 14.84
N SER A 37 -3.31 8.74 15.23
CA SER A 37 -2.76 8.48 16.56
C SER A 37 -1.53 9.34 16.89
N ALA A 38 -0.80 9.79 15.88
CA ALA A 38 0.33 10.71 16.03
C ALA A 38 -0.04 12.04 16.72
N LEU A 39 -1.29 12.51 16.60
CA LEU A 39 -1.74 13.73 17.28
C LEU A 39 -1.80 13.57 18.81
N PHE A 40 -1.86 12.33 19.30
CA PHE A 40 -1.93 12.00 20.72
C PHE A 40 -0.64 11.34 21.24
N PHE A 41 0.44 11.45 20.47
CA PHE A 41 1.68 10.72 20.72
C PHE A 41 2.33 11.05 22.07
N SER A 42 2.23 12.30 22.53
CA SER A 42 2.77 12.72 23.83
C SER A 42 2.10 12.04 25.02
N THR A 43 0.87 11.54 24.84
CA THR A 43 0.14 10.84 25.89
C THR A 43 0.30 9.34 25.74
N VAL A 44 0.10 8.81 24.52
CA VAL A 44 0.22 7.38 24.24
C VAL A 44 0.89 7.18 22.87
N PRO A 45 2.06 6.54 22.81
CA PRO A 45 2.69 6.20 21.55
C PRO A 45 1.94 5.02 20.92
N TRP A 46 1.01 5.33 20.01
CA TRP A 46 0.18 4.32 19.36
C TRP A 46 0.51 4.22 17.86
N PHE A 47 1.08 3.09 17.47
CA PHE A 47 1.57 2.84 16.10
C PHE A 47 0.64 1.92 15.32
N ASN A 48 0.73 1.99 13.99
CA ASN A 48 0.08 1.03 13.12
C ASN A 48 1.04 -0.12 12.78
N PHE A 49 0.63 -1.36 13.05
CA PHE A 49 1.36 -2.59 12.70
C PHE A 49 0.55 -3.52 11.77
N VAL A 50 -0.59 -3.05 11.29
CA VAL A 50 -1.52 -3.85 10.49
C VAL A 50 -1.50 -3.36 9.05
N ASN A 51 -1.15 -4.27 8.14
CA ASN A 51 -1.41 -4.06 6.72
C ASN A 51 -2.92 -4.03 6.49
N HIS A 52 -3.44 -2.94 5.94
CA HIS A 52 -4.87 -2.74 5.73
C HIS A 52 -5.08 -1.92 4.46
N ASN A 53 -6.26 -1.96 3.83
CA ASN A 53 -6.48 -1.25 2.57
C ASN A 53 -7.04 0.18 2.71
N GLN A 54 -7.26 0.66 3.94
CA GLN A 54 -7.87 1.97 4.23
C GLN A 54 -6.85 3.12 4.33
N HIS A 55 -6.08 3.37 3.26
CA HIS A 55 -5.08 4.44 3.24
C HIS A 55 -5.56 5.79 2.67
N GLY A 56 -6.83 5.86 2.23
CA GLY A 56 -7.41 7.12 1.73
C GLY A 56 -6.87 7.58 0.38
N VAL A 57 -6.29 6.66 -0.41
CA VAL A 57 -5.80 6.91 -1.77
C VAL A 57 -6.35 5.86 -2.72
N ASP A 58 -6.58 6.26 -3.97
CA ASP A 58 -6.86 5.30 -5.03
C ASP A 58 -5.60 4.49 -5.34
N THR A 59 -5.66 3.17 -5.13
CA THR A 59 -4.55 2.25 -5.39
C THR A 59 -4.40 1.88 -6.86
N ALA A 60 -5.42 2.13 -7.69
CA ALA A 60 -5.39 1.82 -9.14
C ALA A 60 -4.21 2.51 -9.85
N LYS A 61 -3.81 3.70 -9.39
CA LYS A 61 -2.67 4.45 -9.92
C LYS A 61 -1.35 3.64 -9.92
N TYR A 62 -1.16 2.74 -8.95
CA TYR A 62 0.06 1.92 -8.89
C TYR A 62 0.04 0.79 -9.92
N TYR A 63 -1.15 0.20 -10.14
CA TYR A 63 -1.34 -0.83 -11.16
C TYR A 63 -1.18 -0.27 -12.56
N GLN A 64 -1.82 0.86 -12.86
CA GLN A 64 -1.67 1.56 -14.14
C GLN A 64 -0.21 1.95 -14.42
N GLN A 65 0.52 2.38 -13.40
CA GLN A 65 1.93 2.70 -13.55
C GLN A 65 2.78 1.44 -13.81
N ALA A 66 2.51 0.35 -13.08
CA ALA A 66 3.20 -0.92 -13.29
C ALA A 66 2.95 -1.47 -14.71
N GLU A 67 1.72 -1.39 -15.21
CA GLU A 67 1.38 -1.78 -16.59
C GLU A 67 2.18 -0.98 -17.61
N ARG A 68 2.18 0.36 -17.50
CA ARG A 68 2.92 1.25 -18.41
C ARG A 68 4.42 0.94 -18.43
N GLU A 69 5.02 0.68 -17.27
CA GLU A 69 6.46 0.36 -17.20
C GLU A 69 6.77 -1.03 -17.76
N LEU A 70 5.93 -2.03 -17.48
CA LEU A 70 6.10 -3.38 -18.03
C LEU A 70 5.94 -3.39 -19.56
N GLU A 71 5.04 -2.57 -20.11
CA GLU A 71 4.90 -2.37 -21.56
C GLU A 71 6.13 -1.73 -22.18
N ALA A 72 6.70 -0.69 -21.56
CA ALA A 72 7.93 -0.05 -22.00
C ALA A 72 9.14 -1.00 -21.96
N GLU A 73 9.24 -1.84 -20.93
CA GLU A 73 10.28 -2.88 -20.83
C GLU A 73 10.13 -3.96 -21.90
N ARG A 74 8.90 -4.27 -22.35
CA ARG A 74 8.64 -5.24 -23.42
C ARG A 74 9.00 -4.68 -24.79
N SER A 75 8.61 -3.44 -25.10
CA SER A 75 8.90 -2.81 -26.38
C SER A 75 10.40 -2.55 -26.57
N GLY A 76 11.11 -2.11 -25.52
CA GLY A 76 12.56 -1.89 -25.57
C GLY A 76 13.41 -3.16 -25.75
N LYS A 77 12.89 -4.35 -25.42
CA LYS A 77 13.56 -5.64 -25.68
C LYS A 77 13.34 -6.17 -27.10
N SER A 78 12.43 -5.56 -27.86
CA SER A 78 12.06 -5.98 -29.22
C SER A 78 12.77 -5.19 -30.32
N SER A 79 13.60 -4.22 -29.96
CA SER A 79 14.49 -3.43 -30.83
C SER A 79 15.94 -3.86 -30.64
#